data_AF-A0A522U7I2-F1
#
_entry.id   AF-A0A522U7I2-F1
#
_cell.length_a   1.000
_cell.length_b   1.000
_cell.length_c   1.000
_cell.angle_alpha   90.00
_cell.angle_beta   90.00
_cell.angle_gamma   90.00
#
_symmetry.space_group_name_H-M   'P 1'
#
loop_
_entity.id
_entity.type
_entity.pdbx_description
1 polymer ?
#
loop_
_entity_poly.entity_id
_entity_poly.type
_entity_poly.pdbx_seq_one_letter_code
_entity_poly.pdbx_strand_id
1 'polypeptide(L)'
;MPARVILLSGPISAGKTTLATGLADRYGAHVVKTSQLVRERFPRLRETRGSLQRAGEELDVETQHKWVAQDVVRIVSSLEEDAVVAVDAVRTAGQITAFREAFGARVVHIYLTAPLEVLGKRYKARGGPLREFADYSRARRDHTERDVGTLADIADILVNTERSSQDDVLVRAAAQLGYFGRSYARLVDVLVGGQWGSEGKGHIASYLAPEYAYLVRVGGPNAGHKVFEKEGPFTFHQLPSGSRNSSAKLLIAPGAVVNVNDLRKEIVRCELEVGRLSIDPRAMIIDPEDARFEELTLKKWIASTAQGVGAASARRLMRGALSPGLSRPRSLGKVVLAGDVPELTPWVRDTREILDDAFQHRELVFVEGTQGTGLSVYHGEYPHVTSRDTSVAGCLSEAGIAPTRLRKSIMVVRSYPIRVQNPDEKGYQSGPMGKEIRWKDVADRSEIPLSELRQHEKTSTTQRKRRVAEFNWWLLRRSASINGPTDIALSFADYIHITNRQARRFDQLTQATINFIEEVERVTAAPVSLISTRFDYPYVSIIDRRSW
;
A
#
# COMPACT_ATOMS: atom_id res chain seq x y z
N MET A 1 4.89 9.46 28.89
CA MET A 1 5.37 8.18 29.49
C MET A 1 6.88 8.08 29.26
N PRO A 2 7.76 7.68 30.19
CA PRO A 2 9.23 7.76 29.96
C PRO A 2 9.77 6.88 28.81
N ALA A 3 10.86 7.29 28.15
CA ALA A 3 11.40 6.60 26.97
C ALA A 3 11.69 5.09 27.19
N ARG A 4 11.55 4.29 26.12
CA ARG A 4 11.94 2.88 26.10
C ARG A 4 13.41 2.74 25.74
N VAL A 5 14.17 1.91 26.46
CA VAL A 5 15.61 1.77 26.24
C VAL A 5 15.95 0.35 25.80
N ILE A 6 16.62 0.23 24.65
CA ILE A 6 17.10 -1.03 24.07
C ILE A 6 18.62 -1.07 24.25
N LEU A 7 19.11 -2.03 25.03
CA LEU A 7 20.54 -2.22 25.24
C LEU A 7 21.06 -3.29 24.30
N LEU A 8 22.12 -3.00 23.54
CA LEU A 8 22.74 -3.99 22.67
C LEU A 8 24.06 -4.45 23.27
N SER A 9 24.25 -5.77 23.37
CA SER A 9 25.55 -6.36 23.71
C SER A 9 25.81 -7.64 22.92
N GLY A 10 26.99 -8.23 23.11
CA GLY A 10 27.49 -9.35 22.30
C GLY A 10 28.92 -9.13 21.84
N PRO A 11 29.61 -10.17 21.36
CA PRO A 11 31.01 -10.08 20.99
C PRO A 11 31.23 -9.16 19.78
N ILE A 12 32.49 -8.86 19.51
CA ILE A 12 32.95 -8.14 18.33
C ILE A 12 32.48 -8.89 17.09
N SER A 13 31.97 -8.14 16.12
CA SER A 13 31.42 -8.66 14.84
C SER A 13 30.09 -9.42 14.97
N ALA A 14 29.40 -9.34 16.11
CA ALA A 14 28.06 -9.92 16.29
C ALA A 14 26.93 -9.14 15.59
N GLY A 15 27.18 -7.91 15.11
CA GLY A 15 26.18 -7.12 14.36
C GLY A 15 25.43 -6.04 15.15
N LYS A 16 25.92 -5.65 16.34
CA LYS A 16 25.25 -4.66 17.23
C LYS A 16 24.95 -3.32 16.54
N THR A 17 25.96 -2.68 15.97
CA THR A 17 25.80 -1.42 15.24
C THR A 17 24.83 -1.53 14.07
N THR A 18 24.86 -2.67 13.37
CA THR A 18 23.93 -2.94 12.26
C THR A 18 22.49 -3.00 12.76
N LEU A 19 22.24 -3.70 13.88
CA LEU A 19 20.92 -3.74 14.49
C LEU A 19 20.49 -2.36 15.01
N ALA A 20 21.38 -1.60 15.64
CA ALA A 20 21.09 -0.24 16.11
C ALA A 20 20.66 0.67 14.96
N THR A 21 21.42 0.65 13.85
CA THR A 21 21.08 1.39 12.63
C THR A 21 19.75 0.94 12.04
N GLY A 22 19.50 -0.37 11.94
CA GLY A 22 18.21 -0.87 11.47
C GLY A 22 17.03 -0.46 12.35
N LEU A 23 17.20 -0.41 13.68
CA LEU A 23 16.18 0.09 14.61
C LEU A 23 15.93 1.59 14.42
N ALA A 24 16.97 2.37 14.13
CA ALA A 24 16.85 3.81 13.85
C ALA A 24 16.11 4.05 12.54
N ASP A 25 16.60 3.42 11.47
CA ASP A 25 16.12 3.65 10.11
C ASP A 25 14.68 3.18 9.95
N ARG A 26 14.31 2.06 10.61
CA ARG A 26 12.96 1.47 10.46
C ARG A 26 11.95 1.92 11.51
N TYR A 27 12.37 2.07 12.76
CA TYR A 27 11.45 2.28 13.89
C TYR A 27 11.71 3.61 14.62
N GLY A 28 12.51 4.50 14.03
CA GLY A 28 12.78 5.83 14.58
C GLY A 28 13.56 5.82 15.90
N ALA A 29 14.25 4.72 16.23
CA ALA A 29 15.01 4.64 17.48
C ALA A 29 16.20 5.63 17.46
N HIS A 30 16.34 6.41 18.54
CA HIS A 30 17.49 7.28 18.74
C HIS A 30 18.72 6.43 19.14
N VAL A 31 19.75 6.39 18.30
CA VAL A 31 20.93 5.55 18.55
C VAL A 31 21.97 6.32 19.35
N VAL A 32 22.30 5.80 20.54
CA VAL A 32 23.39 6.30 21.37
C VAL A 32 24.56 5.34 21.30
N LYS A 33 25.69 5.81 20.76
CA LYS A 33 26.92 5.01 20.72
C LYS A 33 27.74 5.27 21.97
N THR A 34 28.01 4.24 22.78
CA THR A 34 28.85 4.36 23.97
C THR A 34 30.24 4.88 23.63
N SER A 35 30.78 4.50 22.46
CA SER A 35 32.06 5.03 21.97
C SER A 35 32.03 6.54 21.67
N GLN A 36 30.88 7.09 21.30
CA GLN A 36 30.71 8.53 21.10
C GLN A 36 30.69 9.27 22.44
N LEU A 37 29.97 8.74 23.44
CA LEU A 37 29.96 9.32 24.79
C LEU A 37 31.36 9.39 25.41
N VAL A 38 32.19 8.35 25.22
CA VAL A 38 33.61 8.38 25.65
C VAL A 38 34.38 9.48 24.94
N ARG A 39 34.17 9.69 23.63
CA ARG A 39 34.86 10.74 22.86
C ARG A 39 34.49 12.14 23.33
N GLU A 40 33.22 12.35 23.64
CA GLU A 40 32.73 13.64 24.15
C GLU A 40 33.34 13.96 25.52
N ARG A 41 33.54 12.95 26.37
CA ARG A 41 34.22 13.09 27.68
C ARG A 41 35.74 13.24 27.57
N PHE A 42 36.37 12.62 26.58
CA PHE A 42 37.82 12.66 26.37
C PHE A 42 38.21 13.14 24.95
N PRO A 43 38.08 14.44 24.64
CA PRO A 43 38.32 14.98 23.29
C PRO A 43 39.77 14.83 22.79
N ARG A 44 40.73 14.64 23.72
CA ARG A 44 42.16 14.50 23.41
C ARG A 44 42.62 13.04 23.32
N LEU A 45 41.72 12.07 23.47
CA LEU A 45 42.07 10.65 23.42
C LEU A 45 42.48 10.24 22.01
N ARG A 46 43.55 9.47 21.88
CA ARG A 46 43.97 8.88 20.59
C ARG A 46 42.82 8.06 20.01
N GLU A 47 42.52 8.19 18.73
CA GLU A 47 41.42 7.47 18.07
C GLU A 47 41.78 6.01 17.75
N THR A 48 42.06 5.19 18.77
CA THR A 48 42.12 3.73 18.61
C THR A 48 40.97 3.07 19.37
N ARG A 49 40.68 1.81 19.07
CA ARG A 49 39.55 1.12 19.71
C ARG A 49 39.88 0.73 21.17
N GLY A 50 41.14 0.40 21.43
CA GLY A 50 41.69 0.02 22.72
C GLY A 50 41.93 1.22 23.64
N SER A 51 42.14 2.43 23.10
CA SER A 51 42.10 3.65 23.92
C SER A 51 40.67 3.94 24.39
N LEU A 52 39.68 3.89 23.49
CA LEU A 52 38.27 4.08 23.84
C LEU A 52 37.73 3.00 24.79
N GLN A 53 38.24 1.77 24.69
CA GLN A 53 37.95 0.69 25.64
C GLN A 53 38.46 1.02 27.04
N ARG A 54 39.76 1.33 27.19
CA ARG A 54 40.37 1.64 28.49
C ARG A 54 39.74 2.85 29.17
N ALA A 55 39.48 3.92 28.42
CA ALA A 55 38.78 5.09 28.96
C ALA A 55 37.36 4.75 29.44
N GLY A 56 36.67 3.82 28.75
CA GLY A 56 35.38 3.31 29.21
C GLY A 56 35.48 2.46 30.48
N GLU A 57 36.53 1.63 30.60
CA GLU A 57 36.82 0.82 31.79
C GLU A 57 37.14 1.69 33.01
N GLU A 58 37.92 2.76 32.83
CA GLU A 58 38.21 3.75 33.88
C GLU A 58 36.92 4.40 34.38
N LEU A 59 36.05 4.85 33.46
CA LEU A 59 34.73 5.38 33.81
C LEU A 59 33.83 4.36 34.51
N ASP A 60 33.91 3.08 34.12
CA ASP A 60 33.18 2.00 34.76
C ASP A 60 33.63 1.82 36.22
N VAL A 61 34.92 1.91 36.51
CA VAL A 61 35.45 1.86 37.88
C VAL A 61 35.06 3.11 38.67
N GLU A 62 35.30 4.30 38.13
CA GLU A 62 35.04 5.58 38.80
C GLU A 62 33.57 5.78 39.16
N THR A 63 32.66 5.36 38.27
CA THR A 63 31.22 5.59 38.43
C THR A 63 30.45 4.36 38.90
N GLN A 64 31.16 3.28 39.25
CA GLN A 64 30.54 1.98 39.56
C GLN A 64 29.57 1.54 38.45
N HIS A 65 30.02 1.64 37.19
CA HIS A 65 29.31 1.30 35.95
C HIS A 65 28.10 2.18 35.59
N LYS A 66 27.85 3.29 36.32
CA LYS A 66 26.64 4.11 36.13
C LYS A 66 26.74 5.16 35.03
N TRP A 67 27.95 5.48 34.55
CA TRP A 67 28.16 6.62 33.66
C TRP A 67 27.34 6.55 32.36
N VAL A 68 27.22 5.37 31.73
CA VAL A 68 26.46 5.22 30.47
C VAL A 68 24.97 5.51 30.70
N ALA A 69 24.40 4.96 31.77
CA ALA A 69 23.00 5.17 32.10
C ALA A 69 22.72 6.64 32.45
N GLN A 70 23.61 7.30 33.20
CA GLN A 70 23.51 8.72 33.53
C GLN A 70 23.55 9.62 32.29
N ASP A 71 24.40 9.30 31.31
CA ASP A 71 24.49 10.06 30.06
C ASP A 71 23.25 9.85 29.20
N VAL A 72 22.75 8.62 29.12
CA VAL A 72 21.51 8.33 28.39
C VAL A 72 20.28 8.96 29.06
N VAL A 73 20.21 9.04 30.38
CA VAL A 73 19.14 9.77 31.09
C VAL A 73 19.11 11.24 30.67
N ARG A 74 20.28 11.88 30.53
CA ARG A 74 20.38 13.27 30.05
C ARG A 74 19.90 13.41 28.62
N ILE A 75 20.29 12.50 27.73
CA ILE A 75 19.84 12.50 26.34
C ILE A 75 18.32 12.32 26.28
N VAL A 76 17.78 11.31 26.97
CA VAL A 76 16.34 11.04 27.05
C VAL A 76 15.54 12.23 27.56
N SER A 77 16.07 13.00 28.52
CA SER A 77 15.37 14.19 29.04
C SER A 77 15.16 15.31 28.01
N SER A 78 15.86 15.25 26.87
CA SER A 78 15.71 16.18 25.75
C SER A 78 14.87 15.62 24.59
N LEU A 79 14.42 14.37 24.69
CA LEU A 79 13.61 13.70 23.67
C LEU A 79 12.13 13.74 24.02
N GLU A 80 11.29 13.43 23.03
CA GLU A 80 9.85 13.23 23.22
C GLU A 80 9.59 12.06 24.19
N GLU A 81 8.46 12.11 24.90
CA GLU A 81 8.19 11.14 25.97
C GLU A 81 8.20 9.69 25.47
N ASP A 82 7.61 9.41 24.31
CA ASP A 82 7.52 8.07 23.71
C ASP A 82 8.76 7.64 22.92
N ALA A 83 9.85 8.39 22.98
CA ALA A 83 11.09 8.07 22.28
C ALA A 83 11.61 6.67 22.64
N VAL A 84 12.16 5.99 21.64
CA VAL A 84 12.89 4.73 21.81
C VAL A 84 14.38 5.02 21.65
N VAL A 85 15.19 4.60 22.62
CA VAL A 85 16.65 4.78 22.58
C VAL A 85 17.34 3.43 22.43
N ALA A 86 18.20 3.28 21.43
CA ALA A 86 19.02 2.09 21.22
C ALA A 86 20.49 2.37 21.57
N VAL A 87 21.05 1.66 22.56
CA VAL A 87 22.42 1.87 23.06
C VAL A 87 23.37 0.84 22.43
N ASP A 88 24.31 1.32 21.60
CA ASP A 88 25.38 0.53 20.95
C ASP A 88 26.76 0.90 21.55
N ALA A 89 27.26 0.22 22.57
CA ALA A 89 26.79 -1.03 23.16
C ALA A 89 27.14 -1.04 24.65
N VAL A 90 26.35 -1.77 25.45
CA VAL A 90 26.70 -2.08 26.84
C VAL A 90 27.64 -3.27 26.90
N ARG A 91 28.52 -3.29 27.90
CA ARG A 91 29.66 -4.22 27.98
C ARG A 91 29.81 -4.94 29.31
N THR A 92 29.11 -4.50 30.36
CA THR A 92 29.18 -5.12 31.69
C THR A 92 27.79 -5.33 32.28
N ALA A 93 27.67 -6.31 33.19
CA ALA A 93 26.44 -6.53 33.94
C ALA A 93 26.07 -5.31 34.81
N GLY A 94 27.08 -4.63 35.37
CA GLY A 94 26.88 -3.40 36.14
C GLY A 94 26.21 -2.28 35.34
N GLN A 95 26.58 -2.11 34.07
CA GLN A 95 25.92 -1.14 33.18
C GLN A 95 24.45 -1.50 32.96
N ILE A 96 24.14 -2.78 32.70
CA ILE A 96 22.76 -3.25 32.50
C ILE A 96 21.93 -3.04 33.77
N THR A 97 22.48 -3.35 34.94
CA THR A 97 21.84 -3.08 36.23
C THR A 97 21.58 -1.58 36.42
N ALA A 98 22.55 -0.71 36.13
CA ALA A 98 22.36 0.74 36.23
C ALA A 98 21.25 1.25 35.29
N PHE A 99 21.12 0.69 34.09
CA PHE A 99 19.98 0.99 33.20
C PHE A 99 18.65 0.50 33.79
N ARG A 100 18.60 -0.73 34.30
CA ARG A 100 17.38 -1.29 34.92
C ARG A 100 16.96 -0.50 36.17
N GLU A 101 17.90 0.02 36.94
CA GLU A 101 17.64 0.94 38.07
C GLU A 101 17.08 2.28 37.58
N ALA A 102 17.64 2.85 36.51
CA ALA A 102 17.25 4.17 36.00
C ALA A 102 15.93 4.18 35.23
N PHE A 103 15.64 3.14 34.45
CA PHE A 103 14.49 3.09 33.52
C PHE A 103 13.47 1.99 33.85
N GLY A 104 13.75 1.13 34.84
CA GLY A 104 12.86 0.07 35.30
C GLY A 104 12.51 -0.94 34.21
N ALA A 105 11.24 -1.33 34.16
CA ALA A 105 10.70 -2.32 33.21
C ALA A 105 10.73 -1.87 31.72
N ARG A 106 11.21 -0.66 31.43
CA ARG A 106 11.31 -0.11 30.06
C ARG A 106 12.63 -0.44 29.37
N VAL A 107 13.54 -1.10 30.08
CA VAL A 107 14.79 -1.61 29.53
C VAL A 107 14.55 -2.97 28.89
N VAL A 108 15.00 -3.14 27.66
CA VAL A 108 15.12 -4.45 26.99
C VAL A 108 16.55 -4.65 26.56
N HIS A 109 17.20 -5.68 27.07
CA HIS A 109 18.56 -6.05 26.73
C HIS A 109 18.57 -7.15 25.66
N ILE A 110 19.19 -6.84 24.53
CA ILE A 110 19.40 -7.73 23.39
C ILE A 110 20.88 -8.16 23.33
N TYR A 111 21.11 -9.46 23.42
CA TYR A 111 22.41 -10.08 23.22
C TYR A 111 22.50 -10.71 21.82
N LEU A 112 23.45 -10.24 21.01
CA LEU A 112 23.75 -10.82 19.69
C LEU A 112 24.91 -11.80 19.79
N THR A 113 24.80 -12.97 19.18
CA THR A 113 25.85 -14.01 19.22
C THR A 113 26.10 -14.66 17.86
N ALA A 114 27.24 -15.33 17.69
CA ALA A 114 27.53 -16.27 16.61
C ALA A 114 28.77 -17.11 16.99
N PRO A 115 29.02 -18.27 16.34
CA PRO A 115 30.23 -19.04 16.57
C PRO A 115 31.50 -18.24 16.28
N LEU A 116 32.56 -18.54 17.02
CA LEU A 116 33.84 -17.81 16.96
C LEU A 116 34.45 -17.77 15.56
N GLU A 117 34.33 -18.86 14.81
CA GLU A 117 34.83 -18.94 13.44
C GLU A 117 34.13 -17.91 12.52
N VAL A 118 32.82 -17.76 12.70
CA VAL A 118 31.98 -16.82 11.94
C VAL A 118 32.33 -15.38 12.31
N LEU A 119 32.46 -15.08 13.61
CA LEU A 119 32.86 -13.76 14.10
C LEU A 119 34.27 -13.39 13.63
N GLY A 120 35.20 -14.34 13.61
CA GLY A 120 36.55 -14.18 13.08
C GLY A 120 36.56 -13.88 11.58
N LYS A 121 35.76 -14.61 10.78
CA LYS A 121 35.58 -14.32 9.34
C LYS A 121 35.02 -12.91 9.11
N ARG A 122 33.98 -12.52 9.85
CA ARG A 122 33.38 -11.17 9.78
C ARG A 122 34.36 -10.07 10.18
N TYR A 123 35.16 -10.31 11.23
CA TYR A 123 36.21 -9.39 11.67
C TYR A 123 37.27 -9.19 10.59
N LYS A 124 37.70 -10.28 9.92
CA LYS A 124 38.62 -10.22 8.77
C LYS A 124 37.99 -9.47 7.59
N ALA A 125 36.72 -9.69 7.27
CA ALA A 125 36.07 -9.03 6.13
C ALA A 125 35.87 -7.51 6.30
N ARG A 126 35.87 -6.99 7.54
CA ARG A 126 35.54 -5.60 7.89
C ARG A 126 36.60 -4.54 7.54
N GLY A 127 37.39 -4.75 6.48
CA GLY A 127 38.56 -3.93 6.09
C GLY A 127 38.34 -2.42 6.25
N GLY A 128 39.03 -1.82 7.23
CA GLY A 128 38.98 -0.39 7.52
C GLY A 128 40.24 0.08 8.27
N PRO A 129 40.47 1.41 8.37
CA PRO A 129 41.73 1.99 8.84
C PRO A 129 42.08 1.71 10.31
N LEU A 130 41.09 1.28 11.10
CA LEU A 130 41.18 1.02 12.55
C LEU A 130 41.27 -0.48 12.88
N ARG A 131 42.11 -1.22 12.15
CA ARG A 131 42.50 -2.58 12.56
C ARG A 131 43.58 -2.51 13.63
N GLU A 132 43.18 -2.47 14.89
CA GLU A 132 44.12 -2.43 16.01
C GLU A 132 44.78 -3.80 16.30
N PHE A 133 44.10 -4.90 15.95
CA PHE A 133 44.62 -6.27 16.11
C PHE A 133 44.62 -7.05 14.80
N ALA A 134 45.72 -7.75 14.53
CA ALA A 134 45.93 -8.58 13.35
C ALA A 134 45.04 -9.84 13.31
N ASP A 135 44.56 -10.33 14.46
CA ASP A 135 43.73 -11.52 14.56
C ASP A 135 42.65 -11.38 15.65
N TYR A 136 41.48 -11.99 15.40
CA TYR A 136 40.30 -11.96 16.27
C TYR A 136 40.57 -12.61 17.63
N SER A 137 41.46 -13.62 17.65
CA SER A 137 41.91 -14.30 18.87
C SER A 137 42.57 -13.36 19.88
N ARG A 138 43.28 -12.30 19.43
CA ARG A 138 43.89 -11.27 20.28
C ARG A 138 42.87 -10.24 20.77
N ALA A 139 41.94 -9.85 19.90
CA ALA A 139 40.85 -8.94 20.28
C ALA A 139 39.95 -9.52 21.40
N ARG A 140 39.85 -10.85 21.49
CA ARG A 140 39.11 -11.56 22.54
C ARG A 140 39.84 -11.66 23.89
N ARG A 141 41.17 -11.52 23.90
CA ARG A 141 41.97 -11.60 25.14
C ARG A 141 41.92 -10.30 25.96
N ASP A 142 41.37 -9.24 25.38
CA ASP A 142 41.04 -8.01 26.07
C ASP A 142 40.03 -8.28 27.20
N HIS A 143 40.21 -7.63 28.36
CA HIS A 143 39.43 -7.92 29.56
C HIS A 143 37.93 -7.70 29.33
N THR A 144 37.57 -6.60 28.67
CA THR A 144 36.19 -6.29 28.30
C THR A 144 35.56 -7.36 27.40
N GLU A 145 36.30 -7.91 26.43
CA GLU A 145 35.74 -8.87 25.45
C GLU A 145 35.65 -10.30 26.01
N ARG A 146 36.44 -10.61 27.03
CA ARG A 146 36.43 -11.91 27.71
C ARG A 146 35.11 -12.17 28.43
N ASP A 147 34.56 -11.14 29.08
CA ASP A 147 33.43 -11.29 30.00
C ASP A 147 32.08 -10.93 29.35
N VAL A 148 32.07 -10.30 28.17
CA VAL A 148 30.85 -10.02 27.39
C VAL A 148 30.01 -11.28 27.16
N GLY A 149 30.62 -12.47 27.06
CA GLY A 149 29.92 -13.74 26.94
C GLY A 149 28.88 -13.99 28.04
N THR A 150 29.17 -13.56 29.26
CA THR A 150 28.31 -13.75 30.44
C THR A 150 27.04 -12.92 30.38
N LEU A 151 27.02 -11.86 29.56
CA LEU A 151 25.84 -11.01 29.40
C LEU A 151 24.69 -11.75 28.70
N ALA A 152 24.98 -12.85 28.01
CA ALA A 152 23.95 -13.68 27.38
C ALA A 152 22.95 -14.21 28.42
N ASP A 153 23.42 -14.56 29.62
CA ASP A 153 22.62 -15.19 30.67
C ASP A 153 21.61 -14.24 31.32
N ILE A 154 21.86 -12.93 31.22
CA ILE A 154 21.02 -11.87 31.81
C ILE A 154 20.22 -11.07 30.75
N ALA A 155 20.30 -11.48 29.48
CA ALA A 155 19.63 -10.83 28.37
C ALA A 155 18.16 -11.19 28.29
N ASP A 156 17.33 -10.19 27.96
CA ASP A 156 15.89 -10.38 27.74
C ASP A 156 15.63 -11.03 26.37
N ILE A 157 16.50 -10.74 25.39
CA ILE A 157 16.42 -11.27 24.01
C ILE A 157 17.80 -11.78 23.59
N LEU A 158 17.87 -13.02 23.12
CA LEU A 158 19.08 -13.60 22.53
C LEU A 158 18.89 -13.87 21.03
N VAL A 159 19.73 -13.30 20.19
CA VAL A 159 19.70 -13.51 18.74
C VAL A 159 21.03 -14.07 18.24
N ASN A 160 21.03 -15.35 17.86
CA ASN A 160 22.13 -15.92 17.08
C ASN A 160 22.07 -15.41 15.64
N THR A 161 23.14 -14.76 15.22
CA THR A 161 23.29 -14.07 13.93
C THR A 161 24.01 -14.90 12.88
N GLU A 162 24.46 -16.12 13.18
CA GLU A 162 25.23 -16.97 12.27
C GLU A 162 24.50 -17.22 10.94
N ARG A 163 23.24 -17.67 11.06
CA ARG A 163 22.39 -18.06 9.92
C ARG A 163 21.35 -16.99 9.62
N SER A 164 21.65 -15.74 9.95
CA SER A 164 20.76 -14.60 9.78
C SER A 164 21.45 -13.53 8.96
N SER A 165 20.74 -13.02 7.96
CA SER A 165 21.05 -11.74 7.32
C SER A 165 20.85 -10.58 8.31
N GLN A 166 21.22 -9.37 7.90
CA GLN A 166 21.03 -8.18 8.74
C GLN A 166 19.54 -7.93 9.01
N ASP A 167 18.71 -8.11 7.98
CA ASP A 167 17.25 -7.96 8.05
C ASP A 167 16.62 -9.04 8.95
N ASP A 168 17.10 -10.29 8.88
CA ASP A 168 16.61 -11.36 9.77
C ASP A 168 16.85 -11.01 11.25
N VAL A 169 18.01 -10.44 11.57
CA VAL A 169 18.32 -10.01 12.95
C VAL A 169 17.39 -8.88 13.38
N LEU A 170 17.17 -7.88 12.51
CA LEU A 170 16.25 -6.77 12.78
C LEU A 170 14.83 -7.27 13.02
N VAL A 171 14.30 -8.14 12.15
CA VAL A 171 12.94 -8.70 12.28
C VAL A 171 12.81 -9.50 13.57
N ARG A 172 13.80 -10.36 13.90
CA ARG A 172 13.76 -11.17 15.13
C ARG A 172 13.81 -10.33 16.40
N ALA A 173 14.62 -9.27 16.40
CA ALA A 173 14.66 -8.31 17.49
C ALA A 173 13.33 -7.54 17.57
N ALA A 174 12.85 -7.02 16.46
CA ALA A 174 11.65 -6.19 16.40
C ALA A 174 10.38 -6.96 16.83
N ALA A 175 10.29 -8.25 16.46
CA ALA A 175 9.20 -9.13 16.89
C ALA A 175 9.13 -9.25 18.42
N GLN A 176 10.27 -9.47 19.07
CA GLN A 176 10.35 -9.60 20.52
C GLN A 176 10.22 -8.25 21.24
N LEU A 177 10.59 -7.16 20.56
CA LEU A 177 10.30 -5.80 20.99
C LEU A 177 8.82 -5.43 20.81
N GLY A 178 8.02 -6.24 20.12
CA GLY A 178 6.58 -6.03 19.96
C GLY A 178 6.19 -5.07 18.84
N TYR A 179 7.10 -4.75 17.91
CA TYR A 179 6.80 -3.82 16.81
C TYR A 179 5.75 -4.35 15.82
N PHE A 180 5.59 -5.67 15.67
CA PHE A 180 4.63 -6.24 14.71
C PHE A 180 3.20 -6.40 15.24
N GLY A 181 2.93 -6.05 16.51
CA GLY A 181 1.62 -6.22 17.14
C GLY A 181 1.17 -7.68 17.29
N ARG A 182 0.10 -7.92 18.06
CA ARG A 182 -0.48 -9.28 18.26
C ARG A 182 -1.72 -9.56 17.40
N SER A 183 -2.29 -8.54 16.74
CA SER A 183 -3.50 -8.69 15.94
C SER A 183 -3.43 -7.86 14.67
N TYR A 184 -3.82 -8.45 13.55
CA TYR A 184 -4.08 -7.72 12.30
C TYR A 184 -5.38 -6.93 12.45
N ALA A 185 -5.26 -5.66 12.86
CA ALA A 185 -6.42 -4.78 12.91
C ALA A 185 -7.06 -4.66 11.52
N ARG A 186 -8.40 -4.68 11.51
CA ARG A 186 -9.20 -4.44 10.29
C ARG A 186 -9.20 -2.95 10.00
N LEU A 187 -8.36 -2.52 9.06
CA LEU A 187 -8.08 -1.10 8.76
C LEU A 187 -8.24 -0.75 7.27
N VAL A 188 -8.58 -1.74 6.44
CA VAL A 188 -8.60 -1.60 4.98
C VAL A 188 -10.02 -1.61 4.47
N ASP A 189 -10.39 -0.58 3.72
CA ASP A 189 -11.65 -0.53 2.97
C ASP A 189 -11.36 -0.69 1.49
N VAL A 190 -12.18 -1.49 0.80
CA VAL A 190 -12.00 -1.75 -0.64
C VAL A 190 -13.24 -1.33 -1.40
N LEU A 191 -13.07 -0.51 -2.43
CA LEU A 191 -14.13 -0.09 -3.35
C LEU A 191 -14.07 -0.88 -4.65
N VAL A 192 -15.16 -1.57 -5.02
CA VAL A 192 -15.27 -2.35 -6.26
C VAL A 192 -16.55 -2.04 -7.02
N GLY A 193 -16.61 -2.40 -8.31
CA GLY A 193 -17.82 -2.28 -9.13
C GLY A 193 -18.62 -3.58 -9.11
N GLY A 194 -19.93 -3.50 -8.95
CA GLY A 194 -20.80 -4.68 -8.95
C GLY A 194 -21.21 -5.18 -10.35
N GLN A 195 -20.93 -4.42 -11.41
CA GLN A 195 -21.47 -4.66 -12.76
C GLN A 195 -20.34 -4.70 -13.81
N TRP A 196 -20.53 -4.08 -14.99
CA TRP A 196 -19.54 -4.08 -16.08
C TRP A 196 -18.74 -2.77 -16.18
N GLY A 197 -18.56 -2.05 -15.08
CA GLY A 197 -17.81 -0.80 -15.07
C GLY A 197 -18.67 0.45 -15.32
N SER A 198 -18.08 1.63 -15.06
CA SER A 198 -18.72 2.95 -15.10
C SER A 198 -19.99 3.10 -14.24
N GLU A 199 -19.97 2.46 -13.07
CA GLU A 199 -20.95 2.60 -11.99
C GLU A 199 -20.75 3.87 -11.16
N GLY A 200 -19.82 4.77 -11.52
CA GLY A 200 -19.56 5.98 -10.72
C GLY A 200 -18.56 5.79 -9.56
N LYS A 201 -17.77 4.71 -9.57
CA LYS A 201 -16.74 4.43 -8.56
C LYS A 201 -15.83 5.61 -8.25
N GLY A 202 -15.29 6.28 -9.28
CA GLY A 202 -14.37 7.39 -9.07
C GLY A 202 -14.95 8.50 -8.22
N HIS A 203 -16.23 8.80 -8.44
CA HIS A 203 -16.92 9.81 -7.67
C HIS A 203 -17.13 9.40 -6.20
N ILE A 204 -17.56 8.16 -5.95
CA ILE A 204 -17.68 7.61 -4.59
C ILE A 204 -16.30 7.56 -3.89
N ALA A 205 -15.26 7.12 -4.60
CA ALA A 205 -13.90 7.09 -4.10
C ALA A 205 -13.41 8.49 -3.70
N SER A 206 -13.64 9.50 -4.54
CA SER A 206 -13.29 10.88 -4.24
C SER A 206 -14.05 11.42 -3.04
N TYR A 207 -15.36 11.15 -2.93
CA TYR A 207 -16.16 11.55 -1.76
C TYR A 207 -15.63 10.99 -0.44
N LEU A 208 -15.24 9.71 -0.45
CA LEU A 208 -14.76 9.01 0.75
C LEU A 208 -13.29 9.29 1.08
N ALA A 209 -12.49 9.70 0.09
CA ALA A 209 -11.04 9.86 0.21
C ALA A 209 -10.53 10.72 1.39
N PRO A 210 -11.23 11.79 1.85
CA PRO A 210 -10.78 12.57 3.01
C PRO A 210 -10.77 11.79 4.34
N GLU A 211 -11.44 10.64 4.43
CA GLU A 211 -11.53 9.83 5.66
C GLU A 211 -10.30 8.92 5.89
N TYR A 212 -9.38 8.85 4.92
CA TYR A 212 -8.29 7.87 4.91
C TYR A 212 -6.93 8.55 4.91
N ALA A 213 -5.94 7.88 5.53
CA ALA A 213 -4.56 8.32 5.50
C ALA A 213 -3.85 7.88 4.21
N TYR A 214 -4.27 6.76 3.62
CA TYR A 214 -3.70 6.20 2.39
C TYR A 214 -4.76 5.85 1.37
N LEU A 215 -4.53 6.24 0.11
CA LEU A 215 -5.31 5.80 -1.05
C LEU A 215 -4.45 4.92 -1.93
N VAL A 216 -4.91 3.71 -2.22
CA VAL A 216 -4.20 2.70 -2.98
C VAL A 216 -4.92 2.46 -4.30
N ARG A 217 -4.19 2.58 -5.41
CA ARG A 217 -4.68 2.20 -6.73
C ARG A 217 -4.15 0.83 -7.13
N VAL A 218 -5.04 -0.01 -7.64
CA VAL A 218 -4.74 -1.30 -8.28
C VAL A 218 -5.19 -1.30 -9.74
N GLY A 219 -4.78 -2.29 -10.53
CA GLY A 219 -5.20 -2.42 -11.94
C GLY A 219 -4.46 -1.50 -12.88
N GLY A 220 -5.10 -1.10 -13.99
CA GLY A 220 -4.45 -0.31 -15.04
C GLY A 220 -5.30 0.84 -15.57
N PRO A 221 -4.75 1.64 -16.51
CA PRO A 221 -5.40 2.85 -17.05
C PRO A 221 -6.58 2.56 -17.98
N ASN A 222 -6.99 1.29 -18.15
CA ASN A 222 -8.12 0.90 -18.98
C ASN A 222 -9.50 1.22 -18.36
N ALA A 223 -9.56 1.77 -17.14
CA ALA A 223 -10.76 2.39 -16.60
C ALA A 223 -10.50 3.84 -16.19
N GLY A 224 -11.18 4.78 -16.87
CA GLY A 224 -11.22 6.18 -16.44
C GLY A 224 -12.27 6.40 -15.35
N HIS A 225 -11.84 6.87 -14.19
CA HIS A 225 -12.64 7.19 -13.03
C HIS A 225 -12.96 8.68 -13.01
N LYS A 226 -14.18 9.02 -13.40
CA LYS A 226 -14.62 10.41 -13.53
C LYS A 226 -15.10 10.94 -12.17
N VAL A 227 -14.62 12.11 -11.81
CA VAL A 227 -14.98 12.89 -10.62
C VAL A 227 -15.48 14.25 -11.10
N PHE A 228 -16.56 14.74 -10.51
CA PHE A 228 -17.16 16.02 -10.89
C PHE A 228 -16.81 17.06 -9.83
N GLU A 229 -16.00 18.04 -10.22
CA GLU A 229 -15.41 19.06 -9.36
C GLU A 229 -15.86 20.46 -9.80
N LYS A 230 -15.52 21.49 -9.01
CA LYS A 230 -15.89 22.87 -9.28
C LYS A 230 -15.32 23.40 -10.58
N GLU A 231 -14.09 23.02 -10.87
CA GLU A 231 -13.32 23.39 -12.05
C GLU A 231 -13.75 22.60 -13.30
N GLY A 232 -14.68 21.65 -13.15
CA GLY A 232 -15.17 20.76 -14.18
C GLY A 232 -14.82 19.30 -13.91
N PRO A 233 -15.33 18.37 -14.74
CA PRO A 233 -15.10 16.94 -14.53
C PRO A 233 -13.62 16.57 -14.79
N PHE A 234 -12.99 15.93 -13.81
CA PHE A 234 -11.68 15.30 -13.95
C PHE A 234 -11.83 13.79 -14.16
N THR A 235 -10.91 13.16 -14.90
CA THR A 235 -10.90 11.71 -15.09
C THR A 235 -9.53 11.16 -14.74
N PHE A 236 -9.48 10.40 -13.65
CA PHE A 236 -8.30 9.69 -13.18
C PHE A 236 -8.18 8.35 -13.91
N HIS A 237 -6.97 7.98 -14.30
CA HIS A 237 -6.70 6.67 -14.91
C HIS A 237 -5.70 5.90 -14.04
N GLN A 238 -4.63 6.59 -13.63
CA GLN A 238 -3.51 6.01 -12.90
C GLN A 238 -3.50 6.35 -11.42
N LEU A 239 -3.90 7.57 -11.07
CA LEU A 239 -3.91 7.99 -9.67
C LEU A 239 -5.24 7.60 -9.02
N PRO A 240 -5.27 7.43 -7.69
CA PRO A 240 -6.52 7.29 -6.96
C PRO A 240 -7.45 8.50 -7.19
N SER A 241 -8.75 8.28 -7.28
CA SER A 241 -9.71 9.36 -7.60
C SER A 241 -9.80 10.47 -6.54
N GLY A 242 -9.31 10.22 -5.32
CA GLY A 242 -9.22 11.20 -4.24
C GLY A 242 -7.99 12.11 -4.29
N SER A 243 -7.17 12.03 -5.35
CA SER A 243 -5.87 12.70 -5.39
C SER A 243 -5.94 14.22 -5.28
N ARG A 244 -7.02 14.85 -5.77
CA ARG A 244 -7.17 16.32 -5.76
C ARG A 244 -7.88 16.87 -4.52
N ASN A 245 -8.62 16.04 -3.77
CA ASN A 245 -9.51 16.50 -2.70
C ASN A 245 -9.26 15.87 -1.32
N SER A 246 -8.17 15.11 -1.17
CA SER A 246 -7.70 14.55 0.10
C SER A 246 -6.23 14.94 0.31
N SER A 247 -5.74 14.87 1.55
CA SER A 247 -4.30 14.97 1.90
C SER A 247 -3.60 13.61 1.99
N ALA A 248 -4.36 12.52 1.85
CA ALA A 248 -3.88 11.14 1.97
C ALA A 248 -2.66 10.85 1.10
N LYS A 249 -1.74 10.01 1.59
CA LYS A 249 -0.64 9.47 0.79
C LYS A 249 -1.20 8.54 -0.29
N LEU A 250 -0.62 8.61 -1.48
CA LEU A 250 -1.09 7.91 -2.67
C LEU A 250 -0.13 6.76 -2.99
N LEU A 251 -0.67 5.54 -3.12
CA LEU A 251 0.10 4.34 -3.43
C LEU A 251 -0.37 3.74 -4.76
N ILE A 252 0.57 3.45 -5.66
CA ILE A 252 0.34 2.59 -6.82
C ILE A 252 0.92 1.21 -6.49
N ALA A 253 0.04 0.23 -6.38
CA ALA A 253 0.33 -1.12 -5.89
C ALA A 253 1.21 -1.96 -6.84
N PRO A 254 1.88 -3.03 -6.35
CA PRO A 254 2.71 -3.93 -7.17
C PRO A 254 1.91 -4.67 -8.25
N GLY A 255 0.61 -4.89 -8.05
CA GLY A 255 -0.29 -5.47 -9.05
C GLY A 255 -0.70 -4.50 -10.17
N ALA A 256 -0.43 -3.20 -10.02
CA ALA A 256 -0.81 -2.20 -11.00
C ALA A 256 -0.01 -2.29 -12.31
N VAL A 257 -0.61 -1.78 -13.38
CA VAL A 257 -0.04 -1.70 -14.72
C VAL A 257 -0.01 -0.23 -15.15
N VAL A 258 1.18 0.29 -15.40
CA VAL A 258 1.47 1.72 -15.47
C VAL A 258 1.96 2.14 -16.86
N ASN A 259 1.21 3.01 -17.52
CA ASN A 259 1.72 3.90 -18.56
C ASN A 259 2.40 5.11 -17.92
N VAL A 260 3.72 5.24 -18.11
CA VAL A 260 4.57 6.28 -17.50
C VAL A 260 4.18 7.68 -17.99
N ASN A 261 3.90 7.83 -19.29
CA ASN A 261 3.58 9.13 -19.87
C ASN A 261 2.24 9.65 -19.36
N ASP A 262 1.23 8.78 -19.27
CA ASP A 262 -0.08 9.18 -18.78
C ASP A 262 -0.06 9.48 -17.28
N LEU A 263 0.67 8.69 -16.50
CA LEU A 263 0.87 8.96 -15.07
C LEU A 263 1.54 10.32 -14.85
N ARG A 264 2.61 10.65 -15.59
CA ARG A 264 3.29 11.95 -15.47
C ARG A 264 2.37 13.12 -15.82
N LYS A 265 1.55 13.00 -16.87
CA LYS A 265 0.54 14.00 -17.21
C LYS A 265 -0.49 14.15 -16.09
N GLU A 266 -0.93 13.04 -15.50
CA GLU A 266 -1.90 13.04 -14.41
C GLU A 266 -1.33 13.70 -13.14
N ILE A 267 -0.07 13.41 -12.78
CA ILE A 267 0.66 14.04 -11.66
C ILE A 267 0.68 15.56 -11.82
N VAL A 268 1.04 16.06 -13.00
CA VAL A 268 1.09 17.51 -13.28
C VAL A 268 -0.29 18.13 -13.19
N ARG A 269 -1.30 17.50 -13.81
CA ARG A 269 -2.69 18.01 -13.80
C ARG A 269 -3.35 17.98 -12.42
N CYS A 270 -2.88 17.11 -11.54
CA CYS A 270 -3.32 17.04 -10.14
C CYS A 270 -2.47 17.90 -9.21
N GLU A 271 -1.43 18.57 -9.71
CA GLU A 271 -0.52 19.40 -8.92
C GLU A 271 0.05 18.66 -7.70
N LEU A 272 0.38 17.37 -7.87
CA LEU A 272 0.80 16.52 -6.76
C LEU A 272 2.20 16.89 -6.25
N GLU A 273 2.30 17.06 -4.93
CA GLU A 273 3.57 17.11 -4.23
C GLU A 273 4.35 15.78 -4.37
N VAL A 274 5.65 15.88 -4.65
CA VAL A 274 6.51 14.71 -4.92
C VAL A 274 6.48 13.68 -3.77
N GLY A 275 6.45 14.14 -2.52
CA GLY A 275 6.44 13.29 -1.32
C GLY A 275 5.09 12.63 -1.00
N ARG A 276 4.06 12.86 -1.82
CA ARG A 276 2.71 12.32 -1.59
C ARG A 276 2.45 11.03 -2.35
N LEU A 277 3.11 10.82 -3.50
CA LEU A 277 2.96 9.63 -4.33
C LEU A 277 4.11 8.63 -4.06
N SER A 278 3.76 7.36 -3.93
CA SER A 278 4.68 6.23 -3.95
C SER A 278 4.22 5.18 -4.95
N ILE A 279 5.14 4.66 -5.75
CA ILE A 279 4.91 3.65 -6.78
C ILE A 279 5.71 2.42 -6.40
N ASP A 280 5.06 1.26 -6.31
CA ASP A 280 5.77 0.05 -6.00
C ASP A 280 6.79 -0.28 -7.11
N PRO A 281 8.05 -0.61 -6.78
CA PRO A 281 9.06 -0.94 -7.78
C PRO A 281 8.66 -2.12 -8.67
N ARG A 282 7.72 -2.97 -8.24
CA ARG A 282 7.25 -4.16 -8.96
C ARG A 282 6.02 -3.91 -9.82
N ALA A 283 5.49 -2.68 -9.87
CA ALA A 283 4.40 -2.32 -10.78
C ALA A 283 4.85 -2.48 -12.24
N MET A 284 3.99 -3.05 -13.08
CA MET A 284 4.31 -3.40 -14.46
C MET A 284 4.25 -2.17 -15.36
N ILE A 285 5.24 -1.94 -16.23
CA ILE A 285 5.20 -0.82 -17.18
C ILE A 285 4.59 -1.25 -18.51
N ILE A 286 3.67 -0.44 -19.03
CA ILE A 286 3.09 -0.58 -20.38
C ILE A 286 4.10 -0.09 -21.41
N ASP A 287 4.44 -0.95 -22.36
CA ASP A 287 5.23 -0.60 -23.54
C ASP A 287 4.30 -0.09 -24.66
N PRO A 288 4.69 0.93 -25.45
CA PRO A 288 3.93 1.34 -26.63
C PRO A 288 3.55 0.20 -27.59
N GLU A 289 4.38 -0.84 -27.70
CA GLU A 289 4.07 -2.04 -28.50
C GLU A 289 2.89 -2.84 -27.95
N ASP A 290 2.69 -2.85 -26.62
CA ASP A 290 1.53 -3.52 -26.00
C ASP A 290 0.22 -2.88 -26.47
N ALA A 291 0.16 -1.54 -26.46
CA ALA A 291 -1.01 -0.80 -26.92
C ALA A 291 -1.25 -1.01 -28.42
N ARG A 292 -0.18 -1.01 -29.23
CA ARG A 292 -0.25 -1.28 -30.66
C ARG A 292 -0.76 -2.69 -30.96
N PHE A 293 -0.30 -3.70 -30.20
CA PHE A 293 -0.76 -5.08 -30.34
C PHE A 293 -2.26 -5.19 -30.05
N GLU A 294 -2.74 -4.57 -28.96
CA GLU A 294 -4.16 -4.58 -28.61
C GLU A 294 -5.04 -3.87 -29.64
N GLU A 295 -4.57 -2.75 -30.21
CA GLU A 295 -5.27 -2.02 -31.27
C GLU A 295 -5.48 -2.89 -32.51
N LEU A 296 -4.47 -3.68 -32.90
CA LEU A 296 -4.49 -4.53 -34.09
C LEU A 296 -5.31 -5.81 -33.89
N THR A 297 -5.42 -6.32 -32.66
CA THR A 297 -6.00 -7.63 -32.36
C THR A 297 -7.28 -7.53 -31.52
N LEU A 298 -7.14 -7.14 -30.25
CA LEU A 298 -8.19 -7.22 -29.24
C LEU A 298 -9.27 -6.17 -29.39
N LYS A 299 -8.96 -4.98 -29.91
CA LYS A 299 -9.94 -3.88 -30.05
C LYS A 299 -11.09 -4.24 -30.98
N LYS A 300 -10.79 -4.96 -32.07
CA LYS A 300 -11.80 -5.45 -33.03
C LYS A 300 -12.56 -6.65 -32.47
N TRP A 301 -11.88 -7.55 -31.77
CA TRP A 301 -12.48 -8.80 -31.30
C TRP A 301 -13.36 -8.65 -30.05
N ILE A 302 -12.85 -7.99 -29.00
CA ILE A 302 -13.51 -7.91 -27.68
C ILE A 302 -13.83 -6.48 -27.24
N ALA A 303 -13.70 -5.49 -28.14
CA ALA A 303 -13.84 -4.07 -27.80
C ALA A 303 -12.88 -3.58 -26.69
N SER A 304 -11.65 -4.09 -26.67
CA SER A 304 -10.59 -3.61 -25.78
C SER A 304 -10.42 -2.08 -25.87
N THR A 305 -10.00 -1.45 -24.77
CA THR A 305 -9.62 -0.04 -24.74
C THR A 305 -8.32 0.25 -25.49
N ALA A 306 -7.57 -0.79 -25.88
CA ALA A 306 -6.28 -0.71 -26.56
C ALA A 306 -5.27 0.18 -25.81
N GLN A 307 -5.24 0.03 -24.48
CA GLN A 307 -4.33 0.78 -23.60
C GLN A 307 -3.07 -0.03 -23.27
N GLY A 308 -2.95 -1.27 -23.77
CA GLY A 308 -1.80 -2.14 -23.54
C GLY A 308 -1.83 -2.90 -22.22
N VAL A 309 -2.91 -2.78 -21.43
CA VAL A 309 -3.02 -3.39 -20.09
C VAL A 309 -2.99 -4.92 -20.16
N GLY A 310 -3.76 -5.52 -21.07
CA GLY A 310 -3.83 -6.96 -21.25
C GLY A 310 -2.53 -7.53 -21.82
N ALA A 311 -1.98 -6.89 -22.84
CA ALA A 311 -0.70 -7.28 -23.43
C ALA A 311 0.47 -7.18 -22.43
N ALA A 312 0.56 -6.08 -21.66
CA ALA A 312 1.54 -5.92 -20.59
C ALA A 312 1.36 -6.98 -19.49
N SER A 313 0.11 -7.28 -19.09
CA SER A 313 -0.18 -8.33 -18.10
C SER A 313 0.25 -9.70 -18.60
N ALA A 314 -0.04 -10.04 -19.86
CA ALA A 314 0.41 -11.28 -20.48
C ALA A 314 1.94 -11.37 -20.56
N ARG A 315 2.61 -10.27 -20.91
CA ARG A 315 4.07 -10.17 -20.91
C ARG A 315 4.67 -10.42 -19.53
N ARG A 316 4.06 -9.89 -18.46
CA ARG A 316 4.44 -10.17 -17.06
C ARG A 316 4.29 -11.64 -16.72
N LEU A 317 3.12 -12.23 -17.02
CA LEU A 317 2.82 -13.64 -16.72
C LEU A 317 3.76 -14.60 -17.45
N MET A 318 4.07 -14.28 -18.71
CA MET A 318 5.03 -15.04 -19.53
C MET A 318 6.49 -14.76 -19.16
N ARG A 319 6.77 -13.86 -18.21
CA ARG A 319 8.12 -13.43 -17.80
C ARG A 319 8.95 -12.90 -18.99
N GLY A 320 8.28 -12.30 -19.98
CA GLY A 320 8.88 -11.90 -21.26
C GLY A 320 9.36 -13.07 -22.13
N ALA A 321 8.94 -14.30 -21.84
CA ALA A 321 9.29 -15.58 -22.47
C ALA A 321 10.76 -15.65 -22.94
N LEU A 322 11.66 -15.81 -21.97
CA LEU A 322 13.06 -16.22 -22.14
C LEU A 322 13.30 -17.44 -21.25
N SER A 323 13.39 -18.62 -21.84
CA SER A 323 14.31 -19.64 -21.33
C SER A 323 15.64 -19.45 -22.06
N PRO A 324 16.80 -19.61 -21.42
CA PRO A 324 18.09 -19.58 -22.12
C PRO A 324 18.06 -20.55 -23.32
N GLY A 325 18.27 -20.04 -24.54
CA GLY A 325 18.29 -20.85 -25.77
C GLY A 325 17.02 -20.84 -26.64
N LEU A 326 15.93 -20.16 -26.24
CA LEU A 326 14.74 -19.97 -27.06
C LEU A 326 14.66 -18.54 -27.62
N SER A 327 14.41 -18.42 -28.93
CA SER A 327 14.19 -17.13 -29.61
C SER A 327 12.91 -16.47 -29.12
N ARG A 328 12.96 -15.16 -28.81
CA ARG A 328 11.77 -14.37 -28.48
C ARG A 328 10.71 -14.53 -29.59
N PRO A 329 9.44 -14.84 -29.26
CA PRO A 329 8.35 -14.50 -30.17
C PRO A 329 8.44 -13.00 -30.43
N ARG A 330 8.45 -12.57 -31.70
CA ARG A 330 8.50 -11.14 -32.09
C ARG A 330 7.40 -10.29 -31.43
N SER A 331 6.39 -10.92 -30.83
CA SER A 331 5.23 -10.30 -30.18
C SER A 331 5.36 -10.07 -28.67
N LEU A 332 6.43 -10.51 -27.99
CA LEU A 332 6.60 -10.32 -26.54
C LEU A 332 7.90 -9.56 -26.23
N GLY A 333 7.74 -8.31 -25.78
CA GLY A 333 8.85 -7.44 -25.37
C GLY A 333 9.51 -7.82 -24.05
N LYS A 334 10.59 -7.11 -23.68
CA LYS A 334 11.25 -7.24 -22.37
C LYS A 334 10.28 -6.82 -21.26
N VAL A 335 10.26 -7.50 -20.11
CA VAL A 335 9.55 -7.02 -18.90
C VAL A 335 10.28 -5.80 -18.35
N VAL A 336 9.54 -4.73 -18.09
CA VAL A 336 10.03 -3.49 -17.47
C VAL A 336 9.11 -3.20 -16.29
N LEU A 337 9.69 -3.04 -15.11
CA LEU A 337 8.97 -2.70 -13.88
C LEU A 337 9.25 -1.24 -13.51
N ALA A 338 8.43 -0.67 -12.64
CA ALA A 338 8.56 0.74 -12.24
C ALA A 338 9.94 1.07 -11.64
N GLY A 339 10.54 0.13 -10.90
CA GLY A 339 11.91 0.28 -10.37
C GLY A 339 13.00 0.33 -11.44
N ASP A 340 12.73 -0.12 -12.67
CA ASP A 340 13.67 -0.09 -13.79
C ASP A 340 13.61 1.24 -14.58
N VAL A 341 12.67 2.14 -14.26
CA VAL A 341 12.40 3.37 -15.02
C VAL A 341 13.03 4.58 -14.32
N PRO A 342 14.12 5.16 -14.85
CA PRO A 342 14.80 6.30 -14.21
C PRO A 342 13.88 7.50 -13.94
N GLU A 343 12.93 7.76 -14.83
CA GLU A 343 11.98 8.86 -14.70
C GLU A 343 11.03 8.70 -13.51
N LEU A 344 10.85 7.49 -12.98
CA LEU A 344 10.01 7.22 -11.82
C LEU A 344 10.77 7.25 -10.49
N THR A 345 12.10 7.33 -10.51
CA THR A 345 12.96 7.29 -9.30
C THR A 345 12.45 8.13 -8.13
N PRO A 346 11.96 9.38 -8.29
CA PRO A 346 11.49 10.20 -7.16
C PRO A 346 10.28 9.62 -6.42
N TRP A 347 9.52 8.73 -7.06
CA TRP A 347 8.29 8.15 -6.52
C TRP A 347 8.40 6.65 -6.22
N VAL A 348 9.46 5.96 -6.66
CA VAL A 348 9.61 4.52 -6.42
C VAL A 348 9.92 4.25 -4.94
N ARG A 349 9.04 3.51 -4.26
CA ARG A 349 9.22 3.04 -2.87
C ARG A 349 8.55 1.69 -2.69
N ASP A 350 9.05 0.83 -1.80
CA ASP A 350 8.35 -0.42 -1.48
C ASP A 350 7.02 -0.10 -0.77
N THR A 351 5.90 -0.34 -1.45
CA THR A 351 4.58 0.05 -0.92
C THR A 351 4.14 -0.85 0.23
N ARG A 352 4.68 -2.07 0.32
CA ARG A 352 4.40 -2.98 1.43
C ARG A 352 4.93 -2.43 2.74
N GLU A 353 6.15 -1.90 2.71
CA GLU A 353 6.76 -1.28 3.87
C GLU A 353 5.96 -0.08 4.37
N ILE A 354 5.48 0.76 3.46
CA ILE A 354 4.64 1.92 3.79
C ILE A 354 3.32 1.46 4.43
N LEU A 355 2.70 0.41 3.88
CA LEU A 355 1.45 -0.15 4.42
C LEU A 355 1.67 -0.80 5.79
N ASP A 356 2.78 -1.51 6.00
CA ASP A 356 3.10 -2.12 7.28
C ASP A 356 3.25 -1.04 8.38
N ASP A 357 3.90 0.09 8.06
CA ASP A 357 3.99 1.23 8.97
C ASP A 357 2.60 1.85 9.22
N ALA A 358 1.80 2.07 8.18
CA ALA A 358 0.44 2.59 8.32
C ALA A 358 -0.42 1.72 9.25
N PHE A 359 -0.32 0.39 9.09
CA PHE A 359 -1.05 -0.56 9.93
C PHE A 359 -0.55 -0.58 11.38
N GLN A 360 0.74 -0.38 11.61
CA GLN A 360 1.30 -0.24 12.95
C GLN A 360 0.73 1.00 13.66
N HIS A 361 0.58 2.10 12.93
CA HIS A 361 -0.02 3.35 13.44
C HIS A 361 -1.56 3.35 13.44
N ARG A 362 -2.18 2.22 13.10
CA ARG A 362 -3.64 2.03 13.03
C ARG A 362 -4.34 2.97 12.05
N GLU A 363 -3.65 3.38 11.00
CA GLU A 363 -4.16 4.28 9.99
C GLU A 363 -5.09 3.56 9.00
N LEU A 364 -6.12 4.28 8.54
CA LEU A 364 -7.10 3.74 7.59
C LEU A 364 -6.54 3.81 6.15
N VAL A 365 -6.72 2.70 5.42
CA VAL A 365 -6.26 2.54 4.04
C VAL A 365 -7.46 2.28 3.14
N PHE A 366 -7.57 3.01 2.04
CA PHE A 366 -8.62 2.86 1.03
C PHE A 366 -8.06 2.30 -0.28
N VAL A 367 -8.54 1.13 -0.70
CA VAL A 367 -8.14 0.49 -1.95
C VAL A 367 -9.21 0.72 -3.01
N GLU A 368 -8.83 1.37 -4.10
CA GLU A 368 -9.72 1.66 -5.22
C GLU A 368 -9.52 0.63 -6.35
N GLY A 369 -10.50 -0.24 -6.52
CA GLY A 369 -10.56 -1.22 -7.60
C GLY A 369 -10.99 -0.61 -8.94
N THR A 370 -10.48 -1.18 -10.04
CA THR A 370 -10.84 -0.80 -11.41
C THR A 370 -11.88 -1.75 -12.01
N GLN A 371 -12.65 -1.26 -12.98
CA GLN A 371 -13.73 -2.02 -13.65
C GLN A 371 -14.78 -2.57 -12.65
N GLY A 372 -15.62 -3.52 -13.07
CA GLY A 372 -16.63 -4.13 -12.24
C GLY A 372 -16.53 -5.66 -12.27
N THR A 373 -17.23 -6.32 -11.36
CA THR A 373 -17.17 -7.77 -11.15
C THR A 373 -17.55 -8.56 -12.41
N GLY A 374 -18.50 -8.06 -13.21
CA GLY A 374 -18.89 -8.65 -14.49
C GLY A 374 -17.80 -8.63 -15.56
N LEU A 375 -16.71 -7.88 -15.34
CA LEU A 375 -15.52 -7.85 -16.18
C LEU A 375 -14.32 -8.61 -15.58
N SER A 376 -14.47 -9.28 -14.45
CA SER A 376 -13.39 -10.12 -13.89
C SER A 376 -12.97 -11.20 -14.89
N VAL A 377 -11.66 -11.44 -15.02
CA VAL A 377 -11.11 -12.50 -15.89
C VAL A 377 -11.59 -13.90 -15.49
N TYR A 378 -11.91 -14.11 -14.19
CA TYR A 378 -12.36 -15.40 -13.67
C TYR A 378 -13.88 -15.46 -13.49
N HIS A 379 -14.50 -14.35 -13.08
CA HIS A 379 -15.89 -14.34 -12.65
C HIS A 379 -16.84 -13.68 -13.65
N GLY A 380 -16.32 -12.95 -14.63
CA GLY A 380 -17.07 -12.38 -15.73
C GLY A 380 -17.37 -13.37 -16.85
N GLU A 381 -17.94 -12.87 -17.94
CA GLU A 381 -18.28 -13.65 -19.13
C GLU A 381 -17.10 -13.64 -20.11
N TYR A 382 -16.13 -14.53 -19.87
CA TYR A 382 -14.98 -14.72 -20.75
C TYR A 382 -15.43 -15.11 -22.17
N PRO A 383 -14.81 -14.59 -23.25
CA PRO A 383 -13.58 -13.76 -23.30
C PRO A 383 -13.80 -12.25 -23.17
N HIS A 384 -15.03 -11.78 -22.97
CA HIS A 384 -15.36 -10.36 -22.99
C HIS A 384 -15.15 -9.71 -21.62
N VAL A 385 -13.94 -9.83 -21.08
CA VAL A 385 -13.57 -9.42 -19.72
C VAL A 385 -12.26 -8.64 -19.75
N THR A 386 -11.86 -8.07 -18.61
CA THR A 386 -10.51 -7.51 -18.47
C THR A 386 -9.49 -8.62 -18.19
N SER A 387 -8.20 -8.27 -18.15
CA SER A 387 -7.08 -9.21 -17.99
C SER A 387 -6.74 -9.52 -16.54
N ARG A 388 -7.62 -9.18 -15.58
CA ARG A 388 -7.41 -9.32 -14.14
C ARG A 388 -8.69 -9.67 -13.41
N ASP A 389 -8.56 -10.12 -12.17
CA ASP A 389 -9.70 -10.21 -11.27
C ASP A 389 -10.04 -8.84 -10.68
N THR A 390 -11.31 -8.47 -10.75
CA THR A 390 -11.84 -7.16 -10.31
C THR A 390 -12.58 -7.24 -8.98
N SER A 391 -12.53 -8.39 -8.30
CA SER A 391 -13.14 -8.60 -6.99
C SER A 391 -12.37 -7.91 -5.86
N VAL A 392 -12.97 -7.87 -4.66
CA VAL A 392 -12.30 -7.44 -3.42
C VAL A 392 -11.04 -8.26 -3.16
N ALA A 393 -11.10 -9.58 -3.33
CA ALA A 393 -9.94 -10.46 -3.16
C ALA A 393 -8.83 -10.14 -4.17
N GLY A 394 -9.20 -9.89 -5.44
CA GLY A 394 -8.27 -9.46 -6.47
C GLY A 394 -7.60 -8.12 -6.14
N CYS A 395 -8.36 -7.14 -5.63
CA CYS A 395 -7.82 -5.86 -5.21
C CYS A 395 -6.84 -5.99 -4.03
N LEU A 396 -7.18 -6.79 -3.01
CA LEU A 396 -6.29 -7.05 -1.88
C LEU A 396 -5.01 -7.78 -2.30
N SER A 397 -5.13 -8.78 -3.18
CA SER A 397 -4.00 -9.53 -3.72
C SER A 397 -3.04 -8.62 -4.49
N GLU A 398 -3.57 -7.72 -5.33
CA GLU A 398 -2.75 -6.79 -6.10
C GLU A 398 -2.09 -5.71 -5.23
N ALA A 399 -2.75 -5.31 -4.14
CA ALA A 399 -2.21 -4.38 -3.16
C ALA A 399 -1.20 -5.01 -2.20
N GLY A 400 -1.10 -6.35 -2.16
CA GLY A 400 -0.25 -7.06 -1.19
C GLY A 400 -0.81 -7.02 0.24
N ILE A 401 -2.13 -6.92 0.40
CA ILE A 401 -2.81 -6.78 1.69
C ILE A 401 -3.48 -8.10 2.09
N ALA A 402 -3.27 -8.53 3.33
CA ALA A 402 -3.91 -9.72 3.87
C ALA A 402 -5.44 -9.56 4.02
N PRO A 403 -6.25 -10.56 3.64
CA PRO A 403 -7.71 -10.50 3.79
C PRO A 403 -8.21 -10.24 5.21
N THR A 404 -7.44 -10.65 6.23
CA THR A 404 -7.78 -10.42 7.64
C THR A 404 -7.75 -8.94 8.04
N ARG A 405 -7.14 -8.05 7.23
CA ARG A 405 -7.13 -6.60 7.44
C ARG A 405 -8.32 -5.89 6.83
N LEU A 406 -9.15 -6.58 6.04
CA LEU A 406 -10.37 -6.01 5.45
C LEU A 406 -11.34 -5.60 6.56
N ARG A 407 -11.74 -4.33 6.55
CA ARG A 407 -12.72 -3.72 7.44
C ARG A 407 -14.06 -3.55 6.74
N LYS A 408 -14.07 -2.93 5.55
CA LYS A 408 -15.27 -2.76 4.73
C LYS A 408 -15.02 -3.10 3.26
N SER A 409 -16.07 -3.55 2.61
CA SER A 409 -16.12 -3.80 1.16
C SER A 409 -17.30 -3.00 0.61
N ILE A 410 -16.99 -1.95 -0.14
CA ILE A 410 -17.98 -1.02 -0.69
C ILE A 410 -18.18 -1.39 -2.16
N MET A 411 -19.38 -1.86 -2.51
CA MET A 411 -19.70 -2.24 -3.89
C MET A 411 -20.56 -1.17 -4.54
N VAL A 412 -20.05 -0.59 -5.63
CA VAL A 412 -20.76 0.44 -6.40
C VAL A 412 -21.60 -0.20 -7.49
N VAL A 413 -22.86 0.17 -7.56
CA VAL A 413 -23.83 -0.29 -8.58
C VAL A 413 -24.58 0.92 -9.14
N ARG A 414 -24.96 0.86 -10.41
CA ARG A 414 -25.84 1.86 -11.04
C ARG A 414 -27.21 1.28 -11.34
N SER A 415 -28.23 2.13 -11.27
CA SER A 415 -29.65 1.82 -11.52
C SER A 415 -29.91 1.16 -12.88
N TYR A 416 -29.22 1.61 -13.94
CA TYR A 416 -29.26 0.99 -15.26
C TYR A 416 -27.86 0.55 -15.68
N PRO A 417 -27.54 -0.75 -15.67
CA PRO A 417 -26.24 -1.26 -16.09
C PRO A 417 -25.91 -0.82 -17.52
N ILE A 418 -24.63 -0.57 -17.77
CA ILE A 418 -24.09 -0.20 -19.09
C ILE A 418 -22.91 -1.07 -19.48
N ARG A 419 -22.69 -1.20 -20.79
CA ARG A 419 -21.50 -1.86 -21.36
C ARG A 419 -21.04 -1.08 -22.58
N VAL A 420 -19.74 -1.16 -22.91
CA VAL A 420 -19.19 -0.51 -24.11
C VAL A 420 -19.94 -1.03 -25.35
N GLN A 421 -20.19 -0.18 -26.36
CA GLN A 421 -20.82 -0.62 -27.61
C GLN A 421 -20.00 -1.70 -28.32
N ASN A 422 -20.69 -2.56 -29.09
CA ASN A 422 -20.05 -3.54 -29.96
C ASN A 422 -19.06 -2.84 -30.93
N PRO A 423 -17.91 -3.47 -31.20
CA PRO A 423 -16.84 -2.87 -31.99
C PRO A 423 -17.19 -2.72 -33.48
N ASP A 424 -18.06 -3.56 -34.03
CA ASP A 424 -18.61 -3.42 -35.38
C ASP A 424 -20.01 -4.03 -35.50
N GLU A 425 -20.65 -3.79 -36.66
CA GLU A 425 -21.94 -4.37 -37.05
C GLU A 425 -21.79 -5.76 -37.71
N LYS A 426 -20.55 -6.25 -37.86
CA LYS A 426 -20.21 -7.47 -38.63
C LYS A 426 -20.08 -8.73 -37.77
N GLY A 427 -20.51 -8.67 -36.51
CA GLY A 427 -20.68 -9.84 -35.63
C GLY A 427 -19.75 -9.90 -34.43
N TYR A 428 -18.76 -8.99 -34.30
CA TYR A 428 -17.98 -8.89 -33.06
C TYR A 428 -18.76 -8.14 -32.00
N GLN A 429 -18.72 -8.61 -30.76
CA GLN A 429 -19.52 -8.10 -29.65
C GLN A 429 -18.65 -7.71 -28.47
N SER A 430 -19.10 -6.71 -27.69
CA SER A 430 -18.44 -6.35 -26.43
C SER A 430 -18.80 -7.30 -25.28
N GLY A 431 -19.61 -8.34 -25.58
CA GLY A 431 -20.03 -9.43 -24.71
C GLY A 431 -21.53 -9.41 -24.39
N PRO A 432 -22.04 -10.42 -23.66
CA PRO A 432 -23.44 -10.46 -23.27
C PRO A 432 -23.80 -9.32 -22.31
N MET A 433 -25.09 -9.08 -22.13
CA MET A 433 -25.60 -8.21 -21.08
C MET A 433 -26.92 -8.78 -20.57
N GLY A 434 -27.48 -8.19 -19.52
CA GLY A 434 -28.87 -8.47 -19.15
C GLY A 434 -29.85 -8.12 -20.28
N LYS A 435 -31.12 -7.90 -19.94
CA LYS A 435 -32.13 -7.50 -20.92
C LYS A 435 -31.82 -6.11 -21.48
N GLU A 436 -31.23 -6.03 -22.67
CA GLU A 436 -30.89 -4.76 -23.32
C GLU A 436 -32.14 -3.93 -23.64
N ILE A 437 -32.03 -2.62 -23.47
CA ILE A 437 -33.08 -1.63 -23.74
C ILE A 437 -32.48 -0.44 -24.50
N ARG A 438 -33.33 0.48 -24.96
CA ARG A 438 -32.88 1.71 -25.62
C ARG A 438 -32.80 2.81 -24.59
N TRP A 439 -31.90 3.76 -24.82
CA TRP A 439 -31.87 5.02 -24.06
C TRP A 439 -33.20 5.79 -24.09
N LYS A 440 -34.02 5.59 -25.14
CA LYS A 440 -35.38 6.13 -25.19
C LYS A 440 -36.26 5.56 -24.08
N ASP A 441 -36.17 4.25 -23.82
CA ASP A 441 -36.97 3.60 -22.78
C ASP A 441 -36.56 4.11 -21.38
N VAL A 442 -35.27 4.39 -21.17
CA VAL A 442 -34.77 5.05 -19.95
C VAL A 442 -35.27 6.49 -19.84
N ALA A 443 -35.21 7.26 -20.93
CA ALA A 443 -35.70 8.64 -20.98
C ALA A 443 -37.20 8.73 -20.63
N ASP A 444 -38.02 7.89 -21.28
CA ASP A 444 -39.47 7.88 -21.10
C ASP A 444 -39.86 7.52 -19.65
N ARG A 445 -39.10 6.63 -18.98
CA ARG A 445 -39.36 6.22 -17.58
C ARG A 445 -38.82 7.20 -16.54
N SER A 446 -37.65 7.77 -16.80
CA SER A 446 -36.95 8.68 -15.86
C SER A 446 -37.43 10.12 -15.95
N GLU A 447 -38.12 10.47 -17.04
CA GLU A 447 -38.43 11.84 -17.46
C GLU A 447 -37.20 12.70 -17.77
N ILE A 448 -36.01 12.09 -17.88
CA ILE A 448 -34.79 12.79 -18.31
C ILE A 448 -34.80 12.92 -19.84
N PRO A 449 -34.51 14.11 -20.41
CA PRO A 449 -34.41 14.28 -21.84
C PRO A 449 -33.41 13.30 -22.49
N LEU A 450 -33.83 12.64 -23.58
CA LEU A 450 -32.99 11.69 -24.31
C LEU A 450 -31.67 12.31 -24.81
N SER A 451 -31.68 13.60 -25.15
CA SER A 451 -30.49 14.35 -25.55
C SER A 451 -29.45 14.39 -24.42
N GLU A 452 -29.88 14.59 -23.19
CA GLU A 452 -29.04 14.66 -21.99
C GLU A 452 -28.41 13.29 -21.69
N LEU A 453 -29.21 12.22 -21.65
CA LEU A 453 -28.71 10.85 -21.44
C LEU A 453 -27.64 10.46 -22.47
N ARG A 454 -27.86 10.79 -23.75
CA ARG A 454 -26.90 10.51 -24.84
C ARG A 454 -25.61 11.31 -24.75
N GLN A 455 -25.62 12.48 -24.11
CA GLN A 455 -24.41 13.28 -23.89
C GLN A 455 -23.57 12.71 -22.75
N HIS A 456 -24.19 12.31 -21.64
CA HIS A 456 -23.49 11.81 -20.45
C HIS A 456 -22.95 10.38 -20.61
N GLU A 457 -23.62 9.53 -21.38
CA GLU A 457 -23.34 8.10 -21.43
C GLU A 457 -22.38 7.69 -22.56
N LYS A 458 -21.20 8.32 -22.54
CA LYS A 458 -20.03 7.97 -23.37
C LYS A 458 -18.91 7.42 -22.50
N THR A 459 -18.09 6.50 -23.02
CA THR A 459 -16.93 5.98 -22.28
C THR A 459 -15.92 7.10 -21.98
N SER A 460 -15.35 7.11 -20.76
CA SER A 460 -14.42 8.16 -20.33
C SER A 460 -13.12 8.17 -21.14
N THR A 461 -12.59 6.98 -21.45
CA THR A 461 -11.30 6.80 -22.13
C THR A 461 -11.41 6.84 -23.65
N THR A 462 -12.41 6.16 -24.24
CA THR A 462 -12.52 5.96 -25.71
C THR A 462 -13.66 6.74 -26.38
N GLN A 463 -14.48 7.47 -25.62
CA GLN A 463 -15.64 8.25 -26.09
C GLN A 463 -16.66 7.45 -26.94
N ARG A 464 -16.70 6.12 -26.80
CA ARG A 464 -17.66 5.23 -27.46
C ARG A 464 -19.03 5.33 -26.79
N LYS A 465 -20.10 5.13 -27.58
CA LYS A 465 -21.46 5.00 -27.03
C LYS A 465 -21.56 3.76 -26.14
N ARG A 466 -22.58 3.74 -25.27
CA ARG A 466 -22.85 2.65 -24.34
C ARG A 466 -24.15 1.94 -24.69
N ARG A 467 -24.12 0.60 -24.63
CA ARG A 467 -25.34 -0.21 -24.53
C ARG A 467 -25.86 -0.11 -23.11
N VAL A 468 -27.18 -0.17 -22.95
CA VAL A 468 -27.87 -0.08 -21.66
C VAL A 468 -28.82 -1.26 -21.54
N ALA A 469 -28.99 -1.76 -20.32
CA ALA A 469 -29.89 -2.88 -20.02
C ALA A 469 -30.75 -2.57 -18.81
N GLU A 470 -31.82 -3.35 -18.64
CA GLU A 470 -32.52 -3.47 -17.36
C GLU A 470 -31.56 -3.89 -16.25
N PHE A 471 -31.89 -3.54 -15.01
CA PHE A 471 -31.09 -3.92 -13.86
C PHE A 471 -30.99 -5.45 -13.75
N ASN A 472 -29.76 -5.96 -13.65
CA ASN A 472 -29.49 -7.39 -13.65
C ASN A 472 -29.36 -7.91 -12.21
N TRP A 473 -30.48 -8.38 -11.65
CA TRP A 473 -30.56 -8.94 -10.30
C TRP A 473 -29.69 -10.20 -10.10
N TRP A 474 -29.56 -11.04 -11.12
CA TRP A 474 -28.72 -12.24 -11.05
C TRP A 474 -27.23 -11.86 -10.93
N LEU A 475 -26.76 -10.90 -11.74
CA LEU A 475 -25.41 -10.39 -11.64
C LEU A 475 -25.18 -9.70 -10.29
N LEU A 476 -26.14 -8.90 -9.80
CA LEU A 476 -26.05 -8.28 -8.48
C LEU A 476 -25.82 -9.32 -7.38
N ARG A 477 -26.64 -10.38 -7.34
CA ARG A 477 -26.50 -11.45 -6.34
C ARG A 477 -25.15 -12.15 -6.43
N ARG A 478 -24.71 -12.47 -7.65
CA ARG A 478 -23.41 -13.10 -7.89
C ARG A 478 -22.25 -12.21 -7.44
N SER A 479 -22.30 -10.92 -7.79
CA SER A 479 -21.30 -9.93 -7.39
C SER A 479 -21.26 -9.75 -5.87
N ALA A 480 -22.41 -9.72 -5.20
CA ALA A 480 -22.47 -9.67 -3.73
C ALA A 480 -21.85 -10.93 -3.10
N SER A 481 -22.12 -12.12 -3.64
CA SER A 481 -21.53 -13.36 -3.13
C SER A 481 -20.01 -13.42 -3.28
N ILE A 482 -19.46 -12.82 -4.33
CA ILE A 482 -18.00 -12.81 -4.58
C ILE A 482 -17.30 -11.76 -3.71
N ASN A 483 -17.90 -10.59 -3.56
CA ASN A 483 -17.25 -9.44 -2.92
C ASN A 483 -17.61 -9.28 -1.44
N GLY A 484 -18.67 -9.95 -0.97
CA GLY A 484 -19.18 -9.85 0.40
C GLY A 484 -19.33 -8.40 0.87
N PRO A 485 -20.12 -7.56 0.19
CA PRO A 485 -20.19 -6.12 0.48
C PRO A 485 -20.69 -5.87 1.90
N THR A 486 -20.03 -4.95 2.62
CA THR A 486 -20.57 -4.36 3.85
C THR A 486 -21.51 -3.20 3.54
N ASP A 487 -21.28 -2.53 2.41
CA ASP A 487 -22.03 -1.35 2.00
C ASP A 487 -22.22 -1.37 0.48
N ILE A 488 -23.40 -0.95 0.03
CA ILE A 488 -23.68 -0.66 -1.37
C ILE A 488 -23.69 0.85 -1.59
N ALA A 489 -23.01 1.28 -2.65
CA ALA A 489 -23.14 2.63 -3.17
C ALA A 489 -23.98 2.59 -4.45
N LEU A 490 -25.22 3.07 -4.37
CA LEU A 490 -26.12 3.19 -5.52
C LEU A 490 -25.86 4.53 -6.23
N SER A 491 -25.55 4.48 -7.51
CA SER A 491 -25.39 5.66 -8.35
C SER A 491 -26.50 5.81 -9.38
N PHE A 492 -26.63 7.04 -9.90
CA PHE A 492 -27.62 7.42 -10.90
C PHE A 492 -29.06 7.15 -10.42
N ALA A 493 -29.37 7.54 -9.19
CA ALA A 493 -30.74 7.43 -8.68
C ALA A 493 -31.73 8.30 -9.47
N ASP A 494 -31.26 9.39 -10.10
CA ASP A 494 -32.07 10.20 -11.02
C ASP A 494 -32.52 9.44 -12.27
N TYR A 495 -31.81 8.38 -12.67
CA TYR A 495 -32.24 7.57 -13.82
C TYR A 495 -33.47 6.71 -13.47
N ILE A 496 -33.79 6.54 -12.19
CA ILE A 496 -35.08 5.96 -11.79
C ILE A 496 -36.19 7.00 -11.94
N HIS A 497 -35.92 8.24 -11.53
CA HIS A 497 -36.83 9.37 -11.71
C HIS A 497 -36.10 10.72 -11.55
N ILE A 498 -36.31 11.68 -12.45
CA ILE A 498 -35.60 12.96 -12.49
C ILE A 498 -35.70 13.78 -11.19
N THR A 499 -36.82 13.68 -10.48
CA THR A 499 -37.03 14.43 -9.22
C THR A 499 -36.06 14.04 -8.11
N ASN A 500 -35.48 12.83 -8.16
CA ASN A 500 -34.46 12.40 -7.18
C ASN A 500 -33.24 13.33 -7.16
N ARG A 501 -32.98 14.10 -8.24
CA ARG A 501 -31.92 15.13 -8.29
C ARG A 501 -31.98 16.12 -7.13
N GLN A 502 -33.19 16.38 -6.63
CA GLN A 502 -33.41 17.34 -5.54
C GLN A 502 -33.30 16.70 -4.15
N ALA A 503 -33.30 15.37 -4.05
CA ALA A 503 -33.18 14.68 -2.77
C ALA A 503 -31.80 14.92 -2.15
N ARG A 504 -31.81 15.26 -0.86
CA ARG A 504 -30.64 15.37 0.04
C ARG A 504 -30.76 14.44 1.24
N ARG A 505 -31.96 13.90 1.49
CA ARG A 505 -32.25 12.89 2.49
C ARG A 505 -32.98 11.72 1.87
N PHE A 506 -32.88 10.55 2.47
CA PHE A 506 -33.48 9.31 1.97
C PHE A 506 -35.01 9.41 1.83
N ASP A 507 -35.69 10.05 2.78
CA ASP A 507 -37.14 10.26 2.80
C ASP A 507 -37.65 11.16 1.66
N GLN A 508 -36.75 11.87 0.97
CA GLN A 508 -37.08 12.73 -0.17
C GLN A 508 -36.98 12.03 -1.53
N LEU A 509 -36.46 10.79 -1.55
CA LEU A 509 -36.43 9.98 -2.76
C LEU A 509 -37.85 9.58 -3.16
N THR A 510 -38.06 9.34 -4.46
CA THR A 510 -39.35 8.80 -4.90
C THR A 510 -39.59 7.41 -4.31
N GLN A 511 -40.87 7.06 -4.10
CA GLN A 511 -41.23 5.74 -3.58
C GLN A 511 -40.67 4.61 -4.44
N ALA A 512 -40.64 4.78 -5.76
CA ALA A 512 -40.04 3.81 -6.68
C ALA A 512 -38.55 3.58 -6.41
N THR A 513 -37.80 4.64 -6.09
CA THR A 513 -36.37 4.54 -5.73
C THR A 513 -36.16 3.91 -4.37
N ILE A 514 -37.00 4.24 -3.37
CA ILE A 514 -36.94 3.60 -2.05
C ILE A 514 -37.20 2.10 -2.18
N ASN A 515 -38.25 1.70 -2.90
CA ASN A 515 -38.55 0.28 -3.16
C ASN A 515 -37.40 -0.44 -3.87
N PHE A 516 -36.81 0.20 -4.88
CA PHE A 516 -35.65 -0.35 -5.60
C PHE A 516 -34.45 -0.53 -4.67
N ILE A 517 -34.18 0.43 -3.78
CA ILE A 517 -33.13 0.32 -2.78
C ILE A 517 -33.37 -0.85 -1.85
N GLU A 518 -34.58 -1.02 -1.31
CA GLU A 518 -34.92 -2.15 -0.45
C GLU A 518 -34.70 -3.50 -1.14
N GLU A 519 -35.02 -3.61 -2.43
CA GLU A 519 -34.75 -4.82 -3.21
C GLU A 519 -33.25 -5.08 -3.36
N VAL A 520 -32.45 -4.04 -3.65
CA VAL A 520 -30.98 -4.15 -3.69
C VAL A 520 -30.44 -4.61 -2.34
N GLU A 521 -30.91 -4.05 -1.23
CA GLU A 521 -30.51 -4.44 0.12
C GLU A 521 -30.83 -5.90 0.41
N ARG A 522 -32.04 -6.37 0.07
CA ARG A 522 -32.46 -7.78 0.23
C ARG A 522 -31.62 -8.74 -0.61
N VAL A 523 -31.34 -8.40 -1.87
CA VAL A 523 -30.60 -9.29 -2.79
C VAL A 523 -29.12 -9.38 -2.41
N THR A 524 -28.52 -8.27 -1.99
CA THR A 524 -27.10 -8.21 -1.60
C THR A 524 -26.86 -8.66 -0.16
N ALA A 525 -27.88 -8.63 0.69
CA ALA A 525 -27.76 -8.73 2.14
C ALA A 525 -26.83 -7.67 2.74
N ALA A 526 -26.80 -6.47 2.14
CA ALA A 526 -25.99 -5.34 2.56
C ALA A 526 -26.78 -4.02 2.41
N PRO A 527 -26.64 -3.07 3.34
CA PRO A 527 -27.33 -1.78 3.26
C PRO A 527 -26.87 -0.95 2.05
N VAL A 528 -27.78 -0.17 1.46
CA VAL A 528 -27.43 0.88 0.50
C VAL A 528 -27.12 2.14 1.29
N SER A 529 -25.85 2.24 1.68
CA SER A 529 -25.36 3.28 2.57
C SER A 529 -25.03 4.59 1.85
N LEU A 530 -24.75 4.56 0.56
CA LEU A 530 -24.42 5.75 -0.24
C LEU A 530 -25.31 5.83 -1.47
N ILE A 531 -25.97 6.96 -1.70
CA ILE A 531 -26.88 7.15 -2.84
C ILE A 531 -26.51 8.42 -3.59
N SER A 532 -25.91 8.27 -4.77
CA SER A 532 -25.65 9.42 -5.65
C SER A 532 -26.89 9.73 -6.48
N THR A 533 -27.43 10.93 -6.28
CA THR A 533 -28.65 11.38 -6.95
C THR A 533 -28.38 12.11 -8.25
N ARG A 534 -27.17 12.64 -8.45
CA ARG A 534 -26.70 13.27 -9.69
C ARG A 534 -25.20 13.56 -9.65
N PHE A 535 -24.66 13.88 -10.82
CA PHE A 535 -23.23 14.05 -11.07
C PHE A 535 -22.86 15.44 -11.62
N ASP A 536 -23.71 16.46 -11.49
CA ASP A 536 -23.47 17.84 -11.96
C ASP A 536 -23.01 18.75 -10.81
N TYR A 537 -21.87 19.43 -10.98
CA TYR A 537 -21.42 20.48 -10.05
C TYR A 537 -22.25 21.77 -10.25
N PRO A 538 -22.59 22.56 -9.20
CA PRO A 538 -22.25 22.43 -7.77
C PRO A 538 -23.10 21.42 -6.98
N TYR A 539 -23.98 20.70 -7.65
CA TYR A 539 -25.05 19.94 -7.03
C TYR A 539 -24.79 18.44 -6.89
N VAL A 540 -23.52 18.05 -7.00
CA VAL A 540 -23.02 16.71 -6.70
C VAL A 540 -23.55 16.31 -5.33
N SER A 541 -24.44 15.32 -5.32
CA SER A 541 -25.23 14.99 -4.14
C SER A 541 -25.14 13.50 -3.89
N ILE A 542 -24.52 13.15 -2.76
CA ILE A 542 -24.49 11.82 -2.18
C ILE A 542 -25.29 11.92 -0.89
N ILE A 543 -26.36 11.13 -0.79
CA ILE A 543 -27.05 10.88 0.47
C ILE A 543 -26.23 9.81 1.19
N ASP A 544 -25.68 10.16 2.36
CA ASP A 544 -24.89 9.26 3.18
C ASP A 544 -25.70 8.75 4.38
N ARG A 545 -25.97 7.44 4.38
CA ARG A 545 -26.74 6.70 5.38
C ARG A 545 -25.85 5.78 6.23
N ARG A 546 -24.51 5.89 6.15
CA ARG A 546 -23.57 5.00 6.86
C ARG A 546 -23.68 5.08 8.40
N SER A 547 -24.25 6.15 8.93
CA SER A 547 -24.43 6.40 10.36
C SER A 547 -25.85 6.16 10.87
N TRP A 548 -26.75 5.68 10.01
CA TRP A 548 -28.18 5.58 10.30
C TRP A 548 -28.57 4.30 11.03
#